data_AF-A0A7C3D7K3-F1
#
_entry.id   AF-A0A7C3D7K3-F1
#
_cell.length_a   1.000
_cell.length_b   1.000
_cell.length_c   1.000
_cell.angle_alpha   90.00
_cell.angle_beta   90.00
_cell.angle_gamma   90.00
#
_symmetry.space_group_name_H-M   'P 1'
#
loop_
_entity.id
_entity.type
_entity.pdbx_description
1 polymer ?
#
loop_
_entity_poly.entity_id
_entity_poly.type
_entity_poly.pdbx_seq_one_letter_code
_entity_poly.pdbx_strand_id
1 'polypeptide(L)'
;MMHVSRQDQLALDANRIGRQSPACARRGKGDRGGLVIDIRGFRSLYAKHMTERWRRIGLLGLMLVTVSRLACADDGRFVRLDGNGQPLPKTAREQTWPCVLDRHSGLIWEVKTRRPGLHQRDRLFSWRQTSPRHTGGVATDDAGCDAAPCTAQALVQAVNRQGWCGAHGWRLPEREELRSLVDYGIPYPGPTLNTRYFPNTRRQFYWSATPSANEADEAWGIGFAFGFDYAYPKDNRVHVRLVRDAPP
;
A
#
# COMPACT_ATOMS: atom_id res chain seq x y z
N MET A 1 48.25 -2.95 3.94
CA MET A 1 47.34 -1.84 4.26
C MET A 1 46.46 -1.60 3.04
N MET A 2 45.23 -2.13 3.03
CA MET A 2 44.26 -1.84 1.97
C MET A 2 43.45 -0.62 2.42
N HIS A 3 43.48 0.44 1.62
CA HIS A 3 42.69 1.64 1.83
C HIS A 3 41.23 1.35 1.47
N VAL A 4 40.36 1.41 2.49
CA VAL A 4 38.90 1.39 2.32
C VAL A 4 38.46 2.78 1.86
N SER A 5 37.61 2.83 0.83
CA SER A 5 37.10 4.06 0.23
C SER A 5 36.15 4.78 1.18
N ARG A 6 36.11 6.12 1.13
CA ARG A 6 35.23 6.98 1.94
C ARG A 6 33.73 6.68 1.75
N GLN A 7 33.36 5.94 0.70
CA GLN A 7 32.01 5.44 0.45
C GLN A 7 31.66 4.19 1.27
N ASP A 8 32.64 3.37 1.65
CA ASP A 8 32.44 2.14 2.42
C ASP A 8 32.26 2.42 3.93
N GLN A 9 32.79 3.54 4.42
CA GLN A 9 32.59 3.98 5.81
C GLN A 9 31.13 4.38 6.09
N LEU A 10 30.45 4.98 5.10
CA LEU A 10 29.04 5.39 5.21
C LEU A 10 28.07 4.20 5.20
N ALA A 11 28.47 3.06 4.60
CA ALA A 11 27.68 1.83 4.62
C ALA A 11 27.78 1.07 5.95
N LEU A 12 28.85 1.27 6.73
CA LEU A 12 29.04 0.63 8.04
C LEU A 12 28.36 1.41 9.18
N ASP A 13 28.28 2.74 9.07
CA ASP A 13 27.68 3.59 10.12
C ASP A 13 26.14 3.67 10.04
N ALA A 14 25.53 3.34 8.89
CA ALA A 14 24.08 3.23 8.76
C ALA A 14 23.48 2.03 9.53
N ASN A 15 24.31 1.09 10.00
CA ASN A 15 23.86 -0.15 10.62
C ASN A 15 23.83 -0.11 12.17
N ARG A 16 24.07 1.06 12.80
CA ARG A 16 24.20 1.15 14.28
C ARG A 16 23.22 2.08 15.01
N ILE A 17 22.37 2.85 14.33
CA ILE A 17 21.44 3.76 15.00
C ILE A 17 20.03 3.64 14.40
N GLY A 18 19.17 2.92 15.09
CA GLY A 18 17.75 2.76 14.73
C GLY A 18 17.04 1.61 15.42
N ARG A 19 17.24 1.45 16.74
CA ARG A 19 16.38 0.60 17.58
C ARG A 19 15.07 1.36 17.87
N GLN A 20 13.96 0.60 17.92
CA GLN A 20 12.56 0.94 18.26
C GLN A 20 11.73 1.36 17.02
N SER A 21 10.64 0.69 16.60
CA SER A 21 9.60 -0.08 17.30
C SER A 21 9.15 -1.32 16.49
N PRO A 22 8.47 -2.32 17.08
CA PRO A 22 8.16 -3.57 16.39
C PRO A 22 7.01 -3.36 15.38
N ALA A 23 7.35 -3.35 14.10
CA ALA A 23 6.37 -3.51 13.03
C ALA A 23 5.68 -4.86 13.16
N CYS A 24 4.34 -4.88 13.13
CA CYS A 24 3.54 -6.10 13.05
C CYS A 24 3.86 -6.87 11.76
N ALA A 25 4.87 -7.75 11.78
CA ALA A 25 5.07 -8.74 10.74
C ALA A 25 4.02 -9.85 10.90
N ARG A 26 3.13 -10.03 9.90
CA ARG A 26 2.29 -11.24 9.81
C ARG A 26 2.97 -12.28 8.93
N ARG A 27 3.10 -13.49 9.49
CA ARG A 27 3.52 -14.73 8.84
C ARG A 27 2.82 -14.96 7.49
N GLY A 28 3.63 -15.22 6.47
CA GLY A 28 3.20 -15.84 5.23
C GLY A 28 2.73 -17.28 5.45
N LYS A 29 1.73 -17.66 4.66
CA LYS A 29 1.10 -18.99 4.61
C LYS A 29 1.87 -19.81 3.57
N GLY A 30 2.45 -20.95 3.96
CA GLY A 30 3.16 -21.84 3.04
C GLY A 30 3.71 -23.10 3.70
N ASP A 31 2.98 -24.19 3.50
CA ASP A 31 3.39 -25.60 3.54
C ASP A 31 3.47 -26.43 4.83
N ARG A 32 3.25 -27.73 4.57
CA ARG A 32 2.69 -28.81 5.39
C ARG A 32 3.67 -29.42 6.40
N GLY A 33 3.13 -29.82 7.55
CA GLY A 33 3.78 -30.68 8.54
C GLY A 33 2.88 -30.82 9.76
N GLY A 34 2.17 -31.94 9.87
CA GLY A 34 1.19 -32.19 10.91
C GLY A 34 1.80 -32.44 12.30
N LEU A 35 1.05 -32.07 13.33
CA LEU A 35 1.04 -32.78 14.60
C LEU A 35 -0.37 -32.67 15.18
N VAL A 36 -1.15 -33.74 15.04
CA VAL A 36 -2.43 -33.93 15.71
C VAL A 36 -2.10 -34.55 17.07
N ILE A 37 -2.36 -33.83 18.17
CA ILE A 37 -2.37 -34.43 19.50
C ILE A 37 -3.79 -34.94 19.72
N ASP A 38 -3.96 -36.25 19.56
CA ASP A 38 -5.19 -36.98 19.84
C ASP A 38 -5.30 -37.24 21.35
N ILE A 39 -6.34 -36.69 21.98
CA ILE A 39 -6.72 -36.93 23.38
C ILE A 39 -7.88 -37.92 23.38
N ARG A 40 -7.58 -39.19 23.09
CA ARG A 40 -8.50 -40.31 23.26
C ARG A 40 -7.74 -41.51 23.80
N GLY A 41 -7.86 -41.74 25.12
CA GLY A 41 -7.27 -42.94 25.69
C GLY A 41 -7.29 -43.06 27.20
N PHE A 42 -8.28 -42.52 27.92
CA PHE A 42 -8.50 -42.91 29.32
C PHE A 42 -9.99 -43.09 29.58
N ARG A 43 -10.46 -44.32 29.36
CA ARG A 43 -11.70 -44.81 29.96
C ARG A 43 -11.36 -45.79 31.06
N SER A 44 -12.00 -45.54 32.20
CA SER A 44 -12.52 -46.55 33.12
C SER A 44 -11.50 -47.34 33.92
N LEU A 45 -11.38 -47.01 35.20
CA LEU A 45 -11.51 -47.97 36.28
C LEU A 45 -11.88 -47.25 37.59
N TYR A 46 -12.84 -47.84 38.28
CA TYR A 46 -13.28 -47.56 39.66
C TYR A 46 -14.15 -46.33 39.92
N ALA A 47 -15.46 -46.53 39.70
CA ALA A 47 -16.46 -46.10 40.65
C ALA A 47 -16.43 -47.01 41.89
N LYS A 48 -16.07 -46.48 43.06
CA LYS A 48 -16.54 -46.97 44.37
C LYS A 48 -16.21 -45.94 45.46
N HIS A 49 -17.24 -45.61 46.25
CA HIS A 49 -17.25 -44.70 47.40
C HIS A 49 -17.35 -43.19 47.12
N MET A 50 -18.49 -42.78 46.55
CA MET A 50 -19.04 -41.45 46.86
C MET A 50 -19.70 -41.51 48.25
N THR A 51 -19.00 -41.01 49.27
CA THR A 51 -19.58 -40.65 50.56
C THR A 51 -19.83 -39.14 50.60
N GLU A 52 -21.06 -38.79 50.94
CA GLU A 52 -21.65 -37.46 51.04
C GLU A 52 -20.80 -36.49 51.88
N ARG A 53 -20.12 -35.51 51.26
CA ARG A 53 -19.60 -34.36 52.03
C ARG A 53 -19.21 -33.08 51.29
N TRP A 54 -19.66 -32.85 50.05
CA TRP A 54 -19.36 -31.58 49.34
C TRP A 54 -20.63 -30.87 48.87
N ARG A 55 -21.53 -30.55 49.81
CA ARG A 55 -22.34 -29.33 49.74
C ARG A 55 -21.58 -28.27 50.54
N ARG A 56 -21.09 -27.21 49.88
CA ARG A 56 -20.36 -26.02 50.40
C ARG A 56 -18.89 -25.99 49.97
N ILE A 57 -18.63 -25.37 48.82
CA ILE A 57 -17.46 -24.57 48.37
C ILE A 57 -17.76 -24.42 46.86
N GLY A 58 -18.19 -23.27 46.34
CA GLY A 58 -17.66 -21.94 46.58
C GLY A 58 -17.17 -21.44 45.22
N LEU A 59 -18.08 -20.80 44.48
CA LEU A 59 -17.85 -19.64 43.60
C LEU A 59 -16.63 -19.61 42.64
N LEU A 60 -16.97 -19.30 41.38
CA LEU A 60 -16.26 -18.36 40.49
C LEU A 60 -14.86 -18.76 39.98
N GLY A 61 -14.81 -19.12 38.71
CA GLY A 61 -13.56 -19.21 37.97
C GLY A 61 -13.73 -19.34 36.46
N LEU A 62 -14.76 -18.73 35.86
CA LEU A 62 -14.82 -18.57 34.41
C LEU A 62 -13.84 -17.45 34.01
N MET A 63 -12.56 -17.80 33.89
CA MET A 63 -11.54 -16.94 33.30
C MET A 63 -11.90 -16.71 31.83
N LEU A 64 -12.65 -15.65 31.56
CA LEU A 64 -12.77 -15.06 30.23
C LEU A 64 -11.38 -14.51 29.88
N VAL A 65 -10.56 -15.31 29.19
CA VAL A 65 -9.33 -14.80 28.57
C VAL A 65 -9.78 -13.94 27.39
N THR A 66 -9.98 -12.65 27.64
CA THR A 66 -10.12 -11.67 26.58
C THR A 66 -8.77 -11.55 25.88
N VAL A 67 -8.65 -12.21 24.74
CA VAL A 67 -7.54 -11.93 23.81
C VAL A 67 -7.80 -10.55 23.23
N SER A 68 -7.37 -9.51 23.93
CA SER A 68 -7.26 -8.16 23.41
C SER A 68 -6.32 -8.24 22.21
N ARG A 69 -6.90 -8.25 21.01
CA ARG A 69 -6.13 -8.10 19.78
C ARG A 69 -5.47 -6.72 19.87
N LEU A 70 -4.17 -6.70 20.09
CA LEU A 70 -3.32 -5.57 19.76
C LEU A 70 -3.43 -5.39 18.24
N ALA A 71 -4.44 -4.66 17.80
CA ALA A 71 -4.43 -4.06 16.49
C ALA A 71 -3.29 -3.06 16.54
N CYS A 72 -2.27 -3.26 15.70
CA CYS A 72 -1.22 -2.26 15.51
C CYS A 72 -1.87 -0.89 15.37
N ALA A 73 -1.47 0.04 16.24
CA ALA A 73 -1.98 1.40 16.26
C ALA A 73 -1.76 2.00 14.88
N ASP A 74 -2.86 2.33 14.23
CA ASP A 74 -2.87 3.07 12.98
C ASP A 74 -2.61 4.52 13.34
N ASP A 75 -1.51 5.10 12.86
CA ASP A 75 -1.09 6.48 13.16
C ASP A 75 -2.11 7.55 12.71
N GLY A 76 -3.12 7.12 11.95
CA GLY A 76 -4.20 7.96 11.46
C GLY A 76 -3.79 8.85 10.29
N ARG A 77 -2.58 8.67 9.73
CA ARG A 77 -2.10 9.40 8.55
C ARG A 77 -3.06 9.21 7.37
N PHE A 78 -3.43 7.95 7.10
CA PHE A 78 -4.29 7.61 5.98
C PHE A 78 -5.74 7.41 6.41
N VAL A 79 -6.67 8.03 5.71
CA VAL A 79 -8.12 7.89 5.92
C VAL A 79 -8.76 7.36 4.64
N ARG A 80 -9.48 6.24 4.76
CA ARG A 80 -10.25 5.66 3.65
C ARG A 80 -11.47 6.52 3.36
N LEU A 81 -11.74 6.78 2.08
CA LEU A 81 -12.88 7.59 1.66
C LEU A 81 -13.83 6.75 0.79
N ASP A 82 -15.12 7.07 0.83
CA ASP A 82 -16.14 6.43 -0.02
C ASP A 82 -16.17 6.99 -1.46
N GLY A 83 -17.17 6.57 -2.23
CA GLY A 83 -17.39 7.03 -3.62
C GLY A 83 -17.66 8.53 -3.76
N ASN A 84 -18.06 9.21 -2.68
CA ASN A 84 -18.35 10.63 -2.63
C ASN A 84 -17.22 11.43 -1.95
N GLY A 85 -16.10 10.77 -1.64
CA GLY A 85 -14.96 11.39 -0.96
C GLY A 85 -15.16 11.61 0.54
N GLN A 86 -16.14 10.95 1.16
CA GLN A 86 -16.41 11.08 2.59
C GLN A 86 -15.64 10.04 3.41
N PRO A 87 -15.13 10.39 4.62
CA PRO A 87 -14.42 9.44 5.47
C PRO A 87 -15.26 8.21 5.85
N LEU A 88 -14.67 7.02 5.67
CA LEU A 88 -15.29 5.77 6.10
C LEU A 88 -15.07 5.51 7.60
N PRO A 89 -16.06 4.96 8.31
CA PRO A 89 -15.90 4.57 9.71
C PRO A 89 -14.77 3.54 9.89
N LYS A 90 -13.96 3.67 10.95
CA LYS A 90 -12.88 2.72 11.28
C LYS A 90 -13.36 1.27 11.49
N THR A 91 -14.64 1.09 11.80
CA THR A 91 -15.30 -0.20 12.03
C THR A 91 -15.71 -0.90 10.72
N ALA A 92 -15.66 -0.22 9.58
CA ALA A 92 -15.98 -0.79 8.27
C ALA A 92 -14.89 -1.79 7.82
N ARG A 93 -15.04 -3.07 8.18
CA ARG A 93 -14.04 -4.10 7.89
C ARG A 93 -14.04 -4.61 6.44
N GLU A 94 -15.08 -4.31 5.66
CA GLU A 94 -15.31 -4.93 4.34
C GLU A 94 -15.67 -3.94 3.22
N GLN A 95 -15.62 -2.63 3.49
CA GLN A 95 -15.93 -1.64 2.47
C GLN A 95 -14.73 -1.46 1.53
N THR A 96 -14.97 -1.50 0.23
CA THR A 96 -13.99 -1.07 -0.77
C THR A 96 -13.97 0.45 -0.82
N TRP A 97 -12.81 1.07 -0.71
CA TRP A 97 -12.65 2.52 -0.80
C TRP A 97 -11.97 2.89 -2.13
N PRO A 98 -12.55 3.81 -2.93
CA PRO A 98 -11.95 4.25 -4.19
C PRO A 98 -10.77 5.22 -4.03
N CYS A 99 -10.61 5.79 -2.83
CA CYS A 99 -9.64 6.85 -2.57
C CYS A 99 -9.22 6.89 -1.10
N VAL A 100 -8.05 7.49 -0.84
CA VAL A 100 -7.47 7.65 0.51
C VAL A 100 -6.98 9.08 0.68
N LEU A 101 -7.40 9.74 1.75
CA LEU A 101 -6.80 11.01 2.21
C LEU A 101 -5.51 10.70 2.96
N ASP A 102 -4.41 11.33 2.55
CA ASP A 102 -3.19 11.46 3.33
C ASP A 102 -3.23 12.77 4.12
N ARG A 103 -3.45 12.68 5.43
CA ARG A 103 -3.52 13.84 6.34
C ARG A 103 -2.19 14.56 6.49
N HIS A 104 -1.07 13.89 6.18
CA HIS A 104 0.23 14.52 6.29
C HIS A 104 0.46 15.50 5.14
N SER A 105 0.12 15.11 3.92
CA SER A 105 0.33 15.93 2.72
C SER A 105 -0.89 16.77 2.31
N GLY A 106 -2.07 16.48 2.85
CA GLY A 106 -3.33 17.09 2.40
C GLY A 106 -3.75 16.61 1.01
N LEU A 107 -3.25 15.45 0.57
CA LEU A 107 -3.54 14.89 -0.76
C LEU A 107 -4.51 13.73 -0.66
N ILE A 108 -5.36 13.59 -1.67
CA ILE A 108 -6.25 12.44 -1.85
C ILE A 108 -5.75 11.60 -3.02
N TRP A 109 -5.52 10.33 -2.73
CA TRP A 109 -4.91 9.37 -3.63
C TRP A 109 -5.94 8.39 -4.18
N GLU A 110 -5.84 8.09 -5.46
CA GLU A 110 -6.60 7.04 -6.13
C GLU A 110 -6.23 5.67 -5.55
N VAL A 111 -7.21 4.81 -5.29
CA VAL A 111 -6.98 3.39 -4.94
C VAL A 111 -7.26 2.48 -6.12
N LYS A 112 -6.28 1.62 -6.44
CA LYS A 112 -6.38 0.70 -7.57
C LYS A 112 -7.30 -0.47 -7.29
N THR A 113 -7.93 -0.96 -8.36
CA THR A 113 -8.88 -2.07 -8.31
C THR A 113 -8.38 -3.26 -9.15
N ARG A 114 -8.95 -4.45 -8.91
CA ARG A 114 -8.77 -5.62 -9.80
C ARG A 114 -9.83 -5.70 -10.90
N ARG A 115 -10.90 -4.91 -10.80
CA ARG A 115 -12.01 -4.93 -11.75
C ARG A 115 -11.57 -4.20 -13.03
N PRO A 116 -12.01 -4.65 -14.22
CA PRO A 116 -11.79 -3.91 -15.46
C PRO A 116 -12.32 -2.48 -15.37
N GLY A 117 -11.63 -1.54 -16.02
CA GLY A 117 -12.00 -0.12 -16.04
C GLY A 117 -10.82 0.81 -15.78
N LEU A 118 -11.09 2.13 -15.69
CA LEU A 118 -10.05 3.17 -15.63
C LEU A 118 -9.04 2.97 -14.48
N HIS A 119 -9.52 2.46 -13.35
CA HIS A 119 -8.76 2.30 -12.09
C HIS A 119 -8.16 0.90 -11.90
N GLN A 120 -8.20 0.05 -12.94
CA GLN A 120 -7.63 -1.29 -12.88
C GLN A 120 -6.11 -1.21 -12.68
N ARG A 121 -5.59 -2.03 -11.75
CA ARG A 121 -4.18 -2.03 -11.36
C ARG A 121 -3.19 -2.40 -12.47
N ASP A 122 -3.68 -3.09 -13.50
CA ASP A 122 -2.87 -3.70 -14.56
C ASP A 122 -2.79 -2.82 -15.81
N ARG A 123 -3.40 -1.63 -15.77
CA ARG A 123 -3.27 -0.66 -16.85
C ARG A 123 -1.90 0.00 -16.84
N LEU A 124 -1.38 0.17 -18.05
CA LEU A 124 -0.09 0.77 -18.33
C LEU A 124 -0.30 1.96 -19.27
N PHE A 125 0.47 3.02 -19.06
CA PHE A 125 0.33 4.28 -19.77
C PHE A 125 1.70 4.84 -20.12
N SER A 126 1.83 5.44 -21.30
CA SER A 126 2.98 6.31 -21.60
C SER A 126 2.84 7.65 -20.86
N TRP A 127 3.95 8.35 -20.66
CA TRP A 127 4.03 9.45 -19.70
C TRP A 127 3.21 10.70 -20.06
N ARG A 128 2.90 10.92 -21.36
CA ARG A 128 2.37 12.19 -21.92
C ARG A 128 1.55 13.00 -20.92
N GLN A 129 1.99 14.24 -20.68
CA GLN A 129 1.34 15.20 -19.79
C GLN A 129 1.44 16.60 -20.39
N THR A 130 0.34 17.35 -20.33
CA THR A 130 0.28 18.77 -20.70
C THR A 130 -0.19 19.55 -19.49
N SER A 131 0.71 20.30 -18.85
CA SER A 131 0.34 21.24 -17.80
C SER A 131 1.14 22.54 -17.96
N PRO A 132 0.67 23.68 -17.42
CA PRO A 132 1.44 24.93 -17.45
C PRO A 132 2.83 24.82 -16.80
N ARG A 133 3.00 23.85 -15.88
CA ARG A 133 4.25 23.60 -15.14
C ARG A 133 5.19 22.63 -15.86
N HIS A 134 4.66 21.82 -16.78
CA HIS A 134 5.40 20.75 -17.46
C HIS A 134 4.92 20.64 -18.91
N THR A 135 5.73 21.13 -19.84
CA THR A 135 5.52 21.01 -21.29
C THR A 135 6.64 20.18 -21.88
N GLY A 136 6.42 18.86 -22.07
CA GLY A 136 7.52 18.01 -22.54
C GLY A 136 7.16 16.61 -23.00
N GLY A 137 5.95 16.36 -23.51
CA GLY A 137 5.53 15.01 -23.88
C GLY A 137 5.43 14.77 -25.38
N VAL A 138 6.54 14.38 -26.03
CA VAL A 138 6.55 13.76 -27.38
C VAL A 138 6.37 12.23 -27.26
N ALA A 139 5.46 11.78 -26.39
CA ALA A 139 4.99 10.41 -26.51
C ALA A 139 4.01 10.40 -27.70
N THR A 140 4.46 9.77 -28.78
CA THR A 140 3.69 9.59 -30.02
C THR A 140 2.33 9.02 -29.70
N ASP A 141 1.39 9.36 -30.56
CA ASP A 141 -0.05 9.27 -30.38
C ASP A 141 -0.54 7.85 -30.05
N ASP A 142 -1.82 7.71 -29.70
CA ASP A 142 -2.53 6.52 -29.17
C ASP A 142 -2.40 5.19 -29.97
N ALA A 143 -1.50 5.11 -30.96
CA ALA A 143 -1.19 3.92 -31.71
C ALA A 143 -0.59 2.83 -30.81
N GLY A 144 -1.37 1.78 -30.57
CA GLY A 144 -0.87 0.47 -30.17
C GLY A 144 -1.08 0.06 -28.71
N CYS A 145 -2.04 0.63 -27.96
CA CYS A 145 -2.46 0.03 -26.70
C CYS A 145 -3.79 -0.71 -26.83
N ASP A 146 -3.92 -1.86 -26.19
CA ASP A 146 -5.09 -2.75 -26.33
C ASP A 146 -6.40 -2.13 -25.81
N ALA A 147 -6.31 -1.10 -24.94
CA ALA A 147 -7.47 -0.44 -24.37
C ALA A 147 -7.17 1.03 -23.99
N ALA A 148 -7.76 1.97 -24.72
CA ALA A 148 -7.70 3.39 -24.43
C ALA A 148 -8.33 3.73 -23.05
N PRO A 149 -7.88 4.80 -22.35
CA PRO A 149 -6.77 5.68 -22.69
C PRO A 149 -5.38 5.03 -22.62
N CYS A 150 -4.48 5.40 -23.53
CA CYS A 150 -3.10 4.86 -23.62
C CYS A 150 -2.04 5.73 -22.95
N THR A 151 -2.37 6.99 -22.67
CA THR A 151 -1.45 7.98 -22.09
C THR A 151 -1.91 8.41 -20.71
N ALA A 152 -0.98 8.88 -19.88
CA ALA A 152 -1.30 9.38 -18.55
C ALA A 152 -2.22 10.61 -18.60
N GLN A 153 -2.01 11.54 -19.55
CA GLN A 153 -2.92 12.67 -19.78
C GLN A 153 -4.34 12.23 -20.13
N ALA A 154 -4.49 11.24 -21.00
CA ALA A 154 -5.81 10.74 -21.40
C ALA A 154 -6.49 9.99 -20.24
N LEU A 155 -5.73 9.27 -19.40
CA LEU A 155 -6.24 8.71 -18.15
C LEU A 155 -6.77 9.80 -17.21
N VAL A 156 -5.98 10.86 -16.99
CA VAL A 156 -6.39 12.01 -16.16
C VAL A 156 -7.71 12.60 -16.67
N GLN A 157 -7.81 12.87 -17.97
CA GLN A 157 -9.04 13.39 -18.57
C GLN A 157 -10.24 12.44 -18.39
N ALA A 158 -10.03 11.13 -18.57
CA ALA A 158 -11.10 10.15 -18.43
C ALA A 158 -11.60 10.03 -16.98
N VAL A 159 -10.69 10.02 -16.00
CA VAL A 159 -11.03 9.98 -14.58
C VAL A 159 -11.75 11.25 -14.14
N ASN A 160 -11.32 12.42 -14.65
CA ASN A 160 -11.98 13.68 -14.36
C ASN A 160 -13.37 13.77 -14.99
N ARG A 161 -13.59 13.24 -16.20
CA ARG A 161 -14.96 13.11 -16.75
C ARG A 161 -15.84 12.16 -15.91
N GLN A 162 -15.25 11.12 -15.33
CA GLN A 162 -16.00 10.18 -14.48
C GLN A 162 -16.43 10.80 -13.14
N GLY A 163 -15.69 11.79 -12.61
CA GLY A 163 -15.97 12.33 -11.28
C GLY A 163 -15.61 11.35 -10.15
N TRP A 164 -14.48 10.65 -10.29
CA TRP A 164 -14.07 9.61 -9.33
C TRP A 164 -13.92 10.16 -7.90
N CYS A 165 -14.40 9.41 -6.90
CA CYS A 165 -14.41 9.85 -5.50
C CYS A 165 -15.17 11.18 -5.31
N GLY A 166 -16.22 11.42 -6.11
CA GLY A 166 -17.04 12.64 -6.08
C GLY A 166 -16.30 13.90 -6.55
N ALA A 167 -15.20 13.76 -7.30
CA ALA A 167 -14.33 14.89 -7.65
C ALA A 167 -13.74 14.79 -9.07
N HIS A 168 -13.43 15.95 -9.64
CA HIS A 168 -12.93 16.12 -11.02
C HIS A 168 -11.50 16.72 -11.09
N GLY A 169 -10.83 16.90 -9.95
CA GLY A 169 -9.53 17.57 -9.83
C GLY A 169 -8.33 16.62 -9.84
N TRP A 170 -8.44 15.45 -10.47
CA TRP A 170 -7.36 14.48 -10.50
C TRP A 170 -6.24 14.89 -11.44
N ARG A 171 -5.00 14.61 -11.04
CA ARG A 171 -3.77 14.86 -11.79
C ARG A 171 -2.77 13.73 -11.56
N LEU A 172 -1.72 13.70 -12.38
CA LEU A 172 -0.51 12.96 -12.02
C LEU A 172 0.13 13.59 -10.76
N PRO A 173 0.71 12.78 -9.87
CA PRO A 173 1.48 13.27 -8.74
C PRO A 173 2.84 13.80 -9.18
N GLU A 174 3.36 14.83 -8.53
CA GLU A 174 4.76 15.20 -8.66
C GLU A 174 5.66 14.12 -8.05
N ARG A 175 6.94 14.08 -8.46
CA ARG A 175 7.89 13.07 -8.00
C ARG A 175 7.94 12.96 -6.48
N GLU A 176 8.00 14.09 -5.79
CA GLU A 176 8.08 14.15 -4.34
C GLU A 176 6.79 13.70 -3.64
N GLU A 177 5.64 14.03 -4.23
CA GLU A 177 4.35 13.56 -3.71
C GLU A 177 4.26 12.04 -3.81
N LEU A 178 4.64 11.46 -4.95
CA LEU A 178 4.60 10.01 -5.14
C LEU A 178 5.61 9.29 -4.24
N ARG A 179 6.81 9.87 -4.08
CA ARG A 179 7.85 9.38 -3.17
C ARG A 179 7.39 9.37 -1.71
N SER A 180 6.54 10.31 -1.30
CA SER A 180 6.01 10.39 0.07
C SER A 180 5.16 9.17 0.49
N LEU A 181 4.70 8.36 -0.47
CA LEU A 181 3.99 7.10 -0.19
C LEU A 181 4.93 5.95 0.16
N VAL A 182 6.24 6.08 -0.08
CA VAL A 182 7.20 5.02 0.17
C VAL A 182 7.34 4.78 1.68
N ASP A 183 7.21 3.51 2.06
CA ASP A 183 7.55 3.02 3.39
C ASP A 183 8.91 2.33 3.32
N TYR A 184 9.96 3.04 3.75
CA TYR A 184 11.34 2.56 3.76
C TYR A 184 11.60 1.44 4.78
N GLY A 185 10.64 1.15 5.67
CA GLY A 185 10.70 -0.01 6.56
C GLY A 185 10.34 -1.33 5.87
N ILE A 186 9.82 -1.29 4.63
CA ILE A 186 9.45 -2.47 3.85
C ILE A 186 10.59 -2.79 2.86
N PRO A 187 11.27 -3.95 2.99
CA PRO A 187 12.35 -4.30 2.09
C PRO A 187 11.85 -4.78 0.72
N TYR A 188 12.77 -4.86 -0.23
CA TYR A 188 12.56 -5.58 -1.50
C TYR A 188 12.05 -7.01 -1.23
N PRO A 189 11.08 -7.52 -2.00
CA PRO A 189 10.52 -6.95 -3.23
C PRO A 189 9.30 -6.05 -3.06
N GLY A 190 8.97 -5.59 -1.85
CA GLY A 190 7.82 -4.71 -1.62
C GLY A 190 6.44 -5.39 -1.78
N PRO A 191 5.35 -4.61 -2.04
CA PRO A 191 5.38 -3.20 -2.41
C PRO A 191 5.77 -2.32 -1.22
N THR A 192 6.67 -1.38 -1.43
CA THR A 192 7.24 -0.48 -0.42
C THR A 192 6.26 0.65 -0.07
N LEU A 193 5.02 0.30 0.29
CA LEU A 193 3.99 1.22 0.75
C LEU A 193 2.97 0.51 1.65
N ASN A 194 2.10 1.28 2.32
CA ASN A 194 1.07 0.72 3.19
C ASN A 194 -0.10 0.09 2.40
N THR A 195 -0.01 -1.21 2.14
CA THR A 195 -1.04 -1.97 1.39
C THR A 195 -2.40 -2.08 2.09
N ARG A 196 -2.49 -1.74 3.38
CA ARG A 196 -3.77 -1.65 4.10
C ARG A 196 -4.62 -0.47 3.59
N TYR A 197 -3.99 0.56 3.04
CA TYR A 197 -4.64 1.73 2.46
C TYR A 197 -4.58 1.75 0.94
N PHE A 198 -3.51 1.22 0.36
CA PHE A 198 -3.33 1.14 -1.08
C PHE A 198 -3.29 -0.32 -1.55
N PRO A 199 -4.41 -1.05 -1.44
CA PRO A 199 -4.49 -2.40 -1.96
C PRO A 199 -4.28 -2.38 -3.48
N ASN A 200 -3.92 -3.54 -4.03
CA ASN A 200 -3.73 -3.76 -5.46
C ASN A 200 -2.61 -2.94 -6.11
N THR A 201 -1.76 -2.26 -5.35
CA THR A 201 -0.51 -1.69 -5.85
C THR A 201 0.36 -2.81 -6.45
N ARG A 202 0.86 -2.59 -7.67
CA ARG A 202 1.84 -3.47 -8.30
C ARG A 202 3.24 -3.08 -7.82
N ARG A 203 4.10 -4.08 -7.64
CA ARG A 203 5.52 -3.90 -7.28
C ARG A 203 6.30 -3.54 -8.53
N GLN A 204 5.99 -2.39 -9.10
CA GLN A 204 6.42 -1.95 -10.41
C GLN A 204 6.63 -0.42 -10.39
N PHE A 205 7.06 0.14 -11.51
CA PHE A 205 7.28 1.56 -11.67
C PHE A 205 5.97 2.34 -11.91
N TYR A 206 5.88 3.53 -11.30
CA TYR A 206 4.75 4.44 -11.41
C TYR A 206 5.20 5.82 -11.85
N TRP A 207 4.62 6.34 -12.93
CA TRP A 207 4.92 7.69 -13.42
C TRP A 207 4.58 8.78 -12.39
N SER A 208 5.45 9.79 -12.31
CA SER A 208 5.13 11.11 -11.77
C SER A 208 4.85 12.11 -12.90
N ALA A 209 4.42 13.33 -12.58
CA ALA A 209 4.27 14.45 -13.52
C ALA A 209 5.59 15.17 -13.83
N THR A 210 6.69 14.79 -13.18
CA THR A 210 7.95 15.53 -13.22
C THR A 210 8.84 15.01 -14.37
N PRO A 211 9.16 15.82 -15.41
CA PRO A 211 10.09 15.43 -16.47
C PRO A 211 11.53 15.36 -15.95
N SER A 212 12.38 14.60 -16.64
CA SER A 212 13.83 14.66 -16.39
C SER A 212 14.37 16.00 -16.89
N ALA A 213 15.24 16.62 -16.08
CA ALA A 213 15.97 17.83 -16.47
C ALA A 213 17.23 17.50 -17.30
N ASN A 214 17.70 16.26 -17.23
CA ASN A 214 18.92 15.82 -17.88
C ASN A 214 18.64 15.27 -19.29
N GLU A 215 17.53 14.56 -19.45
CA GLU A 215 17.16 13.87 -20.70
C GLU A 215 15.75 14.27 -21.11
N ALA A 216 15.60 14.87 -22.29
CA ALA A 216 14.34 15.46 -22.73
C ALA A 216 13.24 14.41 -23.00
N ASP A 217 13.62 13.17 -23.29
CA ASP A 217 12.74 12.04 -23.57
C ASP A 217 12.42 11.20 -22.33
N GLU A 218 12.95 11.53 -21.15
CA GLU A 218 12.70 10.80 -19.90
C GLU A 218 11.84 11.57 -18.89
N ALA A 219 11.17 10.83 -18.01
CA ALA A 219 10.44 11.39 -16.88
C ALA A 219 10.65 10.57 -15.61
N TRP A 220 10.46 11.21 -14.46
CA TRP A 220 10.63 10.56 -13.16
C TRP A 220 9.43 9.71 -12.77
N GLY A 221 9.70 8.66 -12.00
CA GLY A 221 8.69 7.86 -11.33
C GLY A 221 9.28 7.06 -10.17
N ILE A 222 8.43 6.34 -9.46
CA ILE A 222 8.80 5.55 -8.27
C ILE A 222 8.63 4.07 -8.54
N GLY A 223 9.68 3.28 -8.28
CA GLY A 223 9.64 1.83 -8.33
C GLY A 223 9.23 1.23 -6.98
N PHE A 224 7.95 0.90 -6.77
CA PHE A 224 7.47 0.37 -5.48
C PHE A 224 7.96 -1.05 -5.15
N ALA A 225 8.71 -1.72 -6.04
CA ALA A 225 9.42 -2.95 -5.67
C ALA A 225 10.62 -2.69 -4.75
N PHE A 226 11.24 -1.51 -4.91
CA PHE A 226 12.50 -1.15 -4.24
C PHE A 226 12.38 0.08 -3.36
N GLY A 227 11.42 0.98 -3.64
CA GLY A 227 11.20 2.21 -2.88
C GLY A 227 12.07 3.39 -3.28
N PHE A 228 12.70 3.37 -4.46
CA PHE A 228 13.47 4.50 -4.99
C PHE A 228 12.89 5.06 -6.29
N ASP A 229 13.30 6.27 -6.62
CA ASP A 229 12.96 6.99 -7.84
C ASP A 229 14.04 6.88 -8.91
N TYR A 230 13.63 6.86 -10.18
CA TYR A 230 14.54 6.97 -11.33
C TYR A 230 13.79 7.56 -12.52
N ALA A 231 14.54 8.10 -13.48
CA ALA A 231 14.01 8.58 -14.75
C ALA A 231 13.88 7.42 -15.75
N TYR A 232 12.83 7.44 -16.56
CA TYR A 232 12.53 6.38 -17.52
C TYR A 232 12.00 6.98 -18.82
N PRO A 233 12.27 6.37 -20.00
CA PRO A 233 11.83 6.92 -21.29
C PRO A 233 10.30 7.05 -21.38
N LYS A 234 9.83 8.20 -21.87
CA LYS A 234 8.41 8.62 -21.84
C LYS A 234 7.49 7.78 -22.72
N ASP A 235 8.03 7.07 -23.71
CA ASP A 235 7.31 6.16 -24.61
C ASP A 235 6.97 4.82 -23.93
N ASN A 236 7.74 4.42 -22.91
CA ASN A 236 7.46 3.22 -22.13
C ASN A 236 6.10 3.30 -21.44
N ARG A 237 5.44 2.14 -21.36
CA ARG A 237 4.16 2.02 -20.68
C ARG A 237 4.33 1.38 -19.30
N VAL A 238 4.01 2.15 -18.28
CA VAL A 238 4.16 1.77 -16.87
C VAL A 238 2.92 2.21 -16.10
N HIS A 239 2.87 1.91 -14.80
CA HIS A 239 1.67 2.20 -14.01
C HIS A 239 1.55 3.70 -13.70
N VAL A 240 0.34 4.10 -13.34
CA VAL A 240 0.02 5.46 -12.88
C VAL A 240 -0.87 5.34 -11.65
N ARG A 241 -0.72 6.23 -10.65
CA ARG A 241 -1.69 6.44 -9.57
C ARG A 241 -1.98 7.93 -9.49
N LEU A 242 -3.24 8.30 -9.65
CA LEU A 242 -3.62 9.71 -9.65
C LEU A 242 -3.72 10.25 -8.21
N VAL A 243 -3.54 11.56 -8.12
CA VAL A 243 -3.67 12.34 -6.88
C VAL A 243 -4.51 13.58 -7.15
N ARG A 244 -5.08 14.15 -6.09
CA ARG A 244 -5.70 15.47 -6.09
C ARG A 244 -5.47 16.14 -4.74
N ASP A 245 -5.65 17.45 -4.70
CA ASP A 245 -5.64 18.19 -3.45
C ASP A 245 -6.95 17.93 -2.67
N ALA A 246 -6.86 17.84 -1.35
CA ALA A 246 -8.05 17.79 -0.50
C ALA A 246 -8.77 19.14 -0.52
N PRO A 247 -10.11 19.17 -0.38
CA PRO A 247 -10.81 20.43 -0.13
C PRO A 247 -10.25 21.11 1.14
N PRO A 248 -10.18 22.45 1.16
CA PRO A 248 -9.78 23.20 2.35
C PRO A 248 -10.71 22.94 3.56
#